data_AF-A0A957TPY7-F1
#
_entry.id   AF-A0A957TPY7-F1
#
_cell.length_a   1.000
_cell.length_b   1.000
_cell.length_c   1.000
_cell.angle_alpha   90.00
_cell.angle_beta   90.00
_cell.angle_gamma   90.00
#
_symmetry.space_group_name_H-M   'P 1'
#
loop_
_entity.id
_entity.type
_entity.pdbx_description
1 polymer ?
#
loop_
_entity_poly.entity_id
_entity_poly.type
_entity_poly.pdbx_seq_one_letter_code
_entity_poly.pdbx_strand_id
1 'polypeptide(L)'
;LLWGVGHLPGHWWVAALLILLWAGSLGIYLYWRQRDFVRFTPTIFPQLQPQRLDPADKIPLFATGYFTVENKDRRFTWLPGFFRTFATREHALMCYVEPGSQIGIGHWADDEVGLWYLFFQPSDMAVLAWGELRFGKISYPALAITYQRHIPKRGRFQPERTVHETVYVAVATVDDGNRIMANLLYEDILQPKNGDRHQLVRPE
;
A
#
# COMPACT_ATOMS: atom_id res chain seq x y z
N LEU A 1 -28.11 13.01 38.17
CA LEU A 1 -27.26 11.86 37.80
C LEU A 1 -25.84 12.33 37.40
N LEU A 2 -25.18 13.13 38.25
CA LEU A 2 -23.81 13.65 38.05
C LEU A 2 -22.96 13.51 39.34
N TRP A 3 -23.34 12.59 40.23
CA TRP A 3 -22.78 12.43 41.58
C TRP A 3 -22.30 11.00 41.85
N GLY A 4 -21.82 10.32 40.79
CA GLY A 4 -21.23 8.98 40.85
C GLY A 4 -19.71 8.96 40.65
N VAL A 5 -19.03 10.11 40.77
CA VAL A 5 -17.56 10.22 40.70
C VAL A 5 -16.99 10.12 42.12
N GLY A 6 -17.53 9.19 42.90
CA GLY A 6 -17.08 8.90 44.26
C GLY A 6 -15.79 8.09 44.22
N HIS A 7 -14.70 8.72 44.65
CA HIS A 7 -13.53 8.08 45.26
C HIS A 7 -13.04 6.77 44.64
N LEU A 8 -12.50 6.84 43.40
CA LEU A 8 -11.46 5.90 43.04
C LEU A 8 -10.22 6.19 43.93
N PRO A 9 -9.68 5.20 44.66
CA PRO A 9 -8.47 5.39 45.46
C PRO A 9 -7.31 5.66 44.49
N GLY A 10 -6.93 6.94 44.34
CA GLY A 10 -5.96 7.34 43.32
C GLY A 10 -5.93 8.82 42.92
N HIS A 11 -6.92 9.63 43.31
CA HIS A 11 -6.96 11.09 43.02
C HIS A 11 -6.87 11.45 41.53
N TRP A 12 -6.90 12.76 41.24
CA TRP A 12 -6.76 13.36 39.91
C TRP A 12 -5.49 12.93 39.15
N TRP A 13 -4.47 12.44 39.85
CA TRP A 13 -3.25 11.90 39.26
C TRP A 13 -3.50 10.64 38.43
N VAL A 14 -4.37 9.72 38.88
CA VAL A 14 -4.75 8.55 38.09
C VAL A 14 -5.50 8.98 36.83
N ALA A 15 -6.41 9.95 36.95
CA ALA A 15 -7.12 10.50 35.80
C ALA A 15 -6.15 11.18 34.80
N ALA A 16 -5.20 11.97 35.29
CA ALA A 16 -4.17 12.60 34.47
C ALA A 16 -3.28 11.56 33.75
N LEU A 17 -2.88 10.49 34.46
CA LEU A 17 -2.11 9.39 33.87
C LEU A 17 -2.92 8.66 32.80
N LEU A 18 -4.21 8.37 33.05
CA LEU A 18 -5.08 7.71 32.06
C LEU A 18 -5.28 8.59 30.81
N ILE A 19 -5.48 9.90 30.98
CA ILE A 19 -5.58 10.85 29.87
C ILE A 19 -4.27 10.89 29.07
N LEU A 20 -3.13 10.96 29.76
CA LEU A 20 -1.81 10.95 29.12
C LEU A 20 -1.59 9.67 28.31
N LEU A 21 -1.92 8.51 28.89
CA LEU A 21 -1.81 7.22 28.21
C LEU A 21 -2.75 7.13 27.00
N TRP A 22 -4.00 7.59 27.15
CA TRP A 22 -4.96 7.63 26.05
C TRP A 22 -4.47 8.55 24.91
N ALA A 23 -4.06 9.78 25.22
CA ALA A 23 -3.53 10.72 24.24
C ALA A 23 -2.25 10.21 23.57
N GLY A 24 -1.35 9.59 24.33
CA GLY A 24 -0.15 8.93 23.80
C GLY A 24 -0.50 7.77 22.86
N SER A 25 -1.45 6.91 23.23
CA SER A 25 -1.90 5.80 22.40
C SER A 25 -2.56 6.28 21.11
N LEU A 26 -3.38 7.34 21.18
CA LEU A 26 -4.01 7.95 20.02
C LEU A 26 -2.97 8.62 19.12
N GLY A 27 -1.98 9.32 19.68
CA GLY A 27 -0.87 9.91 18.92
C GLY A 27 -0.07 8.84 18.17
N ILE A 28 0.26 7.73 18.82
CA ILE A 28 0.92 6.57 18.20
C ILE A 28 0.04 5.99 17.09
N TYR A 29 -1.26 5.77 17.34
CA TYR A 29 -2.18 5.25 16.35
C TYR A 29 -2.27 6.15 15.11
N LEU A 30 -2.43 7.47 15.30
CA LEU A 30 -2.50 8.43 14.20
C LEU A 30 -1.18 8.50 13.43
N TYR A 31 -0.05 8.47 14.12
CA TYR A 31 1.29 8.45 13.51
C TYR A 31 1.50 7.23 12.61
N TRP A 32 1.08 6.05 13.07
CA TRP A 32 1.21 4.82 12.28
C TRP A 32 0.15 4.70 11.19
N ARG A 33 -1.05 5.22 11.42
CA ARG A 33 -2.11 5.28 10.41
C ARG A 33 -1.70 6.10 9.19
N GLN A 34 -0.95 7.19 9.40
CA GLN A 34 -0.40 7.99 8.29
C GLN A 34 0.68 7.25 7.48
N ARG A 35 1.23 6.16 8.01
CA ARG A 35 2.24 5.30 7.35
C ARG A 35 1.69 3.94 6.94
N ASP A 36 0.36 3.80 6.94
CA ASP A 36 -0.31 2.52 6.65
C ASP A 36 0.24 1.37 7.51
N PHE A 37 0.72 1.64 8.72
CA PHE A 37 1.32 0.65 9.62
C PHE A 37 2.48 -0.16 9.02
N VAL A 38 3.08 0.29 7.91
CA VAL A 38 4.22 -0.34 7.26
C VAL A 38 5.46 0.55 7.31
N ARG A 39 6.63 -0.08 7.21
CA ARG A 39 7.91 0.60 7.04
C ARG A 39 8.64 -0.02 5.86
N PHE A 40 8.82 0.76 4.80
CA PHE A 40 9.67 0.38 3.68
C PHE A 40 11.10 0.86 3.94
N THR A 41 12.07 -0.02 3.72
CA THR A 41 13.50 0.30 3.80
C THR A 41 14.11 0.00 2.45
N PRO A 42 14.51 1.02 1.66
CA PRO A 42 15.13 0.80 0.36
C PRO A 42 16.46 0.06 0.54
N THR A 43 16.75 -0.85 -0.38
CA THR A 43 18.03 -1.58 -0.43
C THR A 43 18.64 -1.47 -1.82
N ILE A 44 19.78 -2.13 -2.04
CA ILE A 44 20.47 -2.10 -3.32
C ILE A 44 19.57 -2.72 -4.39
N PHE A 45 19.40 -1.98 -5.48
CA PHE A 45 18.63 -2.43 -6.62
C PHE A 45 19.29 -3.68 -7.24
N PRO A 46 18.56 -4.80 -7.39
CA PRO A 46 19.13 -6.02 -7.93
C PRO A 46 19.48 -5.83 -9.40
N GLN A 47 20.63 -6.35 -9.83
CA GLN A 47 20.99 -6.35 -11.25
C GLN A 47 20.18 -7.45 -11.94
N LEU A 48 19.12 -7.04 -12.63
CA LEU A 48 18.20 -7.93 -13.33
C LEU A 48 18.22 -7.64 -14.82
N GLN A 49 18.09 -8.71 -15.62
CA GLN A 49 17.81 -8.55 -17.04
C GLN A 49 16.31 -8.29 -17.22
N PRO A 50 15.91 -7.24 -17.94
CA PRO A 50 14.51 -6.98 -18.25
C PRO A 50 13.88 -8.18 -18.95
N GLN A 51 12.77 -8.69 -18.39
CA GLN A 51 12.11 -9.89 -18.88
C GLN A 51 10.60 -9.73 -18.78
N ARG A 52 9.89 -9.97 -19.88
CA ARG A 52 8.44 -9.94 -19.91
C ARG A 52 7.83 -11.10 -19.12
N LEU A 53 6.81 -10.80 -18.33
CA LEU A 53 5.97 -11.79 -17.66
C LEU A 53 4.86 -12.28 -18.61
N ASP A 54 4.55 -13.57 -18.60
CA ASP A 54 3.44 -14.11 -19.38
C ASP A 54 2.11 -13.55 -18.84
N PRO A 55 1.16 -13.10 -19.70
CA PRO A 55 -0.15 -12.66 -19.23
C PRO A 55 -0.95 -13.71 -18.45
N ALA A 56 -0.62 -15.00 -18.54
CA ALA A 56 -1.23 -16.05 -17.72
C ALA A 56 -0.62 -16.15 -16.32
N ASP A 57 0.60 -15.65 -16.11
CA ASP A 57 1.30 -15.74 -14.84
C ASP A 57 0.63 -14.87 -13.76
N LYS A 58 0.56 -15.44 -12.55
CA LYS A 58 0.08 -14.76 -11.34
C LYS A 58 1.13 -14.93 -10.26
N ILE A 59 1.64 -13.81 -9.75
CA ILE A 59 2.66 -13.84 -8.69
C ILE A 59 1.98 -13.45 -7.37
N PRO A 60 1.97 -14.33 -6.35
CA PRO A 60 1.35 -14.02 -5.06
C PRO A 60 2.11 -12.94 -4.31
N LEU A 61 1.39 -12.06 -3.64
CA LEU A 61 1.96 -10.91 -2.94
C LEU A 61 1.05 -10.41 -1.81
N PHE A 62 1.59 -9.51 -1.00
CA PHE A 62 0.86 -8.62 -0.13
C PHE A 62 1.04 -7.19 -0.62
N ALA A 63 -0.04 -6.41 -0.66
CA ALA A 63 0.02 -5.04 -1.12
C ALA A 63 -0.52 -4.03 -0.10
N THR A 64 0.11 -2.86 -0.07
CA THR A 64 -0.31 -1.71 0.73
C THR A 64 -0.40 -0.50 -0.19
N GLY A 65 -1.57 0.14 -0.28
CA GLY A 65 -1.80 1.26 -1.19
C GLY A 65 -3.27 1.55 -1.42
N TYR A 66 -3.57 2.40 -2.40
CA TYR A 66 -4.95 2.70 -2.81
C TYR A 66 -5.45 1.71 -3.85
N PHE A 67 -6.59 1.09 -3.56
CA PHE A 67 -7.30 0.19 -4.45
C PHE A 67 -8.67 0.75 -4.80
N THR A 68 -9.20 0.29 -5.93
CA THR A 68 -10.51 0.67 -6.44
C THR A 68 -11.35 -0.56 -6.80
N VAL A 69 -12.66 -0.44 -6.62
CA VAL A 69 -13.68 -1.41 -7.07
C VAL A 69 -14.99 -0.67 -7.26
N GLU A 70 -15.68 -0.84 -8.39
CA GLU A 70 -17.04 -0.30 -8.63
C GLU A 70 -17.24 1.17 -8.17
N ASN A 71 -16.35 2.08 -8.56
CA ASN A 71 -16.34 3.50 -8.15
C ASN A 71 -16.05 3.77 -6.66
N LYS A 72 -15.72 2.75 -5.87
CA LYS A 72 -15.14 2.93 -4.53
C LYS A 72 -13.64 2.99 -4.65
N ASP A 73 -13.02 3.75 -3.76
CA ASP A 73 -11.59 3.82 -3.61
C ASP A 73 -11.23 3.82 -2.13
N ARG A 74 -10.31 2.94 -1.75
CA ARG A 74 -9.94 2.76 -0.34
C ARG A 74 -8.47 2.37 -0.25
N ARG A 75 -7.82 2.86 0.81
CA ARG A 75 -6.43 2.54 1.13
C ARG A 75 -6.43 1.30 2.02
N PHE A 76 -5.70 0.28 1.60
CA PHE A 76 -5.55 -0.97 2.33
C PHE A 76 -4.10 -1.17 2.76
N THR A 77 -3.94 -1.93 3.83
CA THR A 77 -2.66 -2.30 4.39
C THR A 77 -2.53 -3.82 4.38
N TRP A 78 -1.44 -4.30 3.79
CA TRP A 78 -1.03 -5.70 3.83
C TRP A 78 -2.10 -6.67 3.30
N LEU A 79 -2.72 -6.32 2.18
CA LEU A 79 -3.79 -7.10 1.59
C LEU A 79 -3.22 -8.23 0.72
N PRO A 80 -3.60 -9.50 0.94
CA PRO A 80 -3.13 -10.60 0.10
C PRO A 80 -3.74 -10.52 -1.30
N GLY A 81 -2.95 -10.85 -2.31
CA GLY A 81 -3.37 -10.79 -3.70
C GLY A 81 -2.36 -11.35 -4.67
N PHE A 82 -2.52 -10.97 -5.94
CA PHE A 82 -1.65 -11.37 -7.03
C PHE A 82 -1.29 -10.19 -7.91
N PHE A 83 -0.04 -10.17 -8.38
CA PHE A 83 0.41 -9.32 -9.48
C PHE A 83 0.17 -10.05 -10.79
N ARG A 84 -0.30 -9.31 -11.78
CA ARG A 84 -0.48 -9.79 -13.16
C ARG A 84 -0.22 -8.67 -14.15
N THR A 85 0.31 -9.02 -15.31
CA THR A 85 0.36 -8.13 -16.47
C THR A 85 -0.64 -8.60 -17.52
N PHE A 86 -1.40 -7.68 -18.11
CA PHE A 86 -2.34 -8.00 -19.17
C PHE A 86 -1.68 -7.96 -20.55
N ALA A 87 -2.36 -8.51 -21.57
CA ALA A 87 -1.88 -8.45 -22.95
C ALA A 87 -1.72 -7.00 -23.45
N THR A 88 -2.50 -6.07 -22.90
CA THR A 88 -2.42 -4.62 -23.11
C THR A 88 -1.23 -3.94 -22.42
N ARG A 89 -0.36 -4.72 -21.74
CA ARG A 89 0.78 -4.25 -20.93
C ARG A 89 0.39 -3.42 -19.70
N GLU A 90 -0.88 -3.43 -19.35
CA GLU A 90 -1.36 -2.89 -18.09
C GLU A 90 -0.99 -3.83 -16.95
N HIS A 91 -0.54 -3.26 -15.83
CA HIS A 91 -0.22 -4.02 -14.63
C HIS A 91 -1.38 -3.93 -13.65
N ALA A 92 -1.69 -5.05 -13.02
CA ALA A 92 -2.75 -5.12 -12.03
C ALA A 92 -2.30 -5.85 -10.77
N LEU A 93 -2.71 -5.28 -9.64
CA LEU A 93 -2.75 -5.97 -8.37
C LEU A 93 -4.20 -6.31 -8.09
N MET A 94 -4.49 -7.60 -7.93
CA MET A 94 -5.82 -8.11 -7.62
C MET A 94 -5.77 -8.68 -6.20
N CYS A 95 -6.36 -7.98 -5.24
CA CYS A 95 -6.25 -8.31 -3.83
C CYS A 95 -7.62 -8.59 -3.23
N TYR A 96 -7.70 -9.57 -2.33
CA TYR A 96 -8.97 -10.02 -1.76
C TYR A 96 -9.05 -9.71 -0.28
N VAL A 97 -10.15 -9.06 0.13
CA VAL A 97 -10.50 -8.86 1.53
C VAL A 97 -11.46 -9.98 1.92
N GLU A 98 -10.99 -10.87 2.79
CA GLU A 98 -11.81 -11.97 3.31
C GLU A 98 -12.92 -11.44 4.26
N PRO A 99 -14.16 -11.95 4.15
CA PRO A 99 -15.18 -11.71 5.15
C PRO A 99 -14.82 -12.45 6.44
N GLY A 100 -14.26 -11.75 7.42
CA GLY A 100 -14.06 -12.30 8.75
C GLY A 100 -13.36 -11.39 9.73
N SER A 101 -13.85 -11.39 10.98
CA SER A 101 -13.02 -11.11 12.16
C SER A 101 -12.64 -12.46 12.75
N GLN A 102 -11.46 -13.01 12.45
CA GLN A 102 -11.11 -14.32 12.99
C GLN A 102 -10.89 -14.31 14.51
N ILE A 103 -10.77 -13.13 15.15
CA ILE A 103 -10.59 -13.01 16.61
C ILE A 103 -11.21 -11.70 17.12
N GLY A 104 -12.54 -11.53 17.11
CA GLY A 104 -13.29 -10.50 17.89
C GLY A 104 -12.82 -9.03 17.84
N ILE A 105 -11.90 -8.69 16.94
CA ILE A 105 -11.19 -7.42 16.85
C ILE A 105 -11.34 -6.98 15.41
N GLY A 106 -12.18 -5.97 15.20
CA GLY A 106 -12.41 -5.35 13.89
C GLY A 106 -13.23 -6.24 12.95
N HIS A 107 -14.44 -5.80 12.63
CA HIS A 107 -15.14 -6.29 11.45
C HIS A 107 -14.77 -5.37 10.29
N TRP A 108 -14.41 -5.94 9.14
CA TRP A 108 -14.43 -5.22 7.88
C TRP A 108 -15.88 -4.79 7.61
N ALA A 109 -16.08 -3.56 7.15
CA ALA A 109 -17.40 -3.14 6.76
C ALA A 109 -17.85 -3.95 5.52
N ASP A 110 -19.14 -4.21 5.37
CA ASP A 110 -19.67 -5.05 4.28
C ASP A 110 -19.28 -4.50 2.89
N ASP A 111 -19.04 -3.18 2.78
CA ASP A 111 -18.59 -2.52 1.56
C ASP A 111 -17.10 -2.69 1.25
N GLU A 112 -16.32 -3.23 2.19
CA GLU A 112 -14.88 -3.49 2.10
C GLU A 112 -14.55 -4.93 1.72
N VAL A 113 -15.45 -5.87 1.97
CA VAL A 113 -15.27 -7.27 1.65
C VAL A 113 -15.30 -7.48 0.14
N GLY A 114 -14.39 -8.30 -0.39
CA GLY A 114 -14.38 -8.68 -1.80
C GLY A 114 -13.07 -8.39 -2.51
N LEU A 115 -13.15 -8.32 -3.84
CA LEU A 115 -11.99 -8.16 -4.72
C LEU A 115 -11.73 -6.69 -5.00
N TRP A 116 -10.51 -6.25 -4.73
CA TRP A 116 -10.04 -4.89 -4.90
C TRP A 116 -8.89 -4.85 -5.89
N TYR A 117 -8.84 -3.80 -6.70
CA TYR A 117 -7.91 -3.71 -7.81
C TYR A 117 -7.07 -2.45 -7.76
N LEU A 118 -5.84 -2.56 -8.22
CA LEU A 118 -5.00 -1.42 -8.54
C LEU A 118 -4.44 -1.67 -9.92
N PHE A 119 -4.81 -0.79 -10.86
CA PHE A 119 -4.32 -0.80 -12.23
C PHE A 119 -3.39 0.38 -12.45
N PHE A 120 -2.31 0.17 -13.18
CA PHE A 120 -1.44 1.24 -13.63
C PHE A 120 -0.76 0.86 -14.94
N GLN A 121 -0.51 1.87 -15.78
CA GLN A 121 0.28 1.70 -16.99
C GLN A 121 1.76 1.94 -16.71
N PRO A 122 2.67 1.34 -17.50
CA PRO A 122 4.10 1.63 -17.42
C PRO A 122 4.41 3.13 -17.51
N SER A 123 3.71 3.87 -18.37
CA SER A 123 3.86 5.32 -18.54
C SER A 123 3.56 6.12 -17.26
N ASP A 124 2.68 5.61 -16.40
CA ASP A 124 2.28 6.29 -15.16
C ASP A 124 3.30 6.09 -14.04
N MET A 125 4.19 5.10 -14.16
CA MET A 125 5.16 4.74 -13.13
C MET A 125 6.27 5.78 -13.01
N ALA A 126 6.31 6.50 -11.89
CA ALA A 126 7.26 7.57 -11.63
C ALA A 126 8.53 7.10 -10.91
N VAL A 127 8.41 6.24 -9.90
CA VAL A 127 9.60 5.76 -9.16
C VAL A 127 9.41 4.29 -8.89
N LEU A 128 10.49 3.53 -9.08
CA LEU A 128 10.57 2.11 -8.78
C LEU A 128 11.75 1.89 -7.84
N ALA A 129 11.48 1.38 -6.64
CA ALA A 129 12.52 1.08 -5.67
C ALA A 129 12.41 -0.36 -5.16
N TRP A 130 13.55 -0.98 -4.94
CA TRP A 130 13.69 -2.28 -4.30
C TRP A 130 14.02 -2.11 -2.82
N GLY A 131 13.51 -2.99 -1.96
CA GLY A 131 13.71 -2.87 -0.53
C GLY A 131 13.09 -4.01 0.27
N GLU A 132 12.95 -3.75 1.56
CA GLU A 132 12.18 -4.60 2.48
C GLU A 132 10.97 -3.83 2.99
N LEU A 133 9.82 -4.50 3.05
CA LEU A 133 8.61 -3.97 3.67
C LEU A 133 8.34 -4.72 4.97
N ARG A 134 8.29 -3.95 6.05
CA ARG A 134 7.97 -4.48 7.38
C ARG A 134 6.55 -4.11 7.79
N PHE A 135 5.79 -5.11 8.22
CA PHE A 135 4.47 -4.97 8.84
C PHE A 135 4.48 -5.68 10.20
N GLY A 136 4.40 -4.88 11.28
CA GLY A 136 4.60 -5.38 12.64
C GLY A 136 5.97 -6.03 12.84
N LYS A 137 6.00 -7.35 13.03
CA LYS A 137 7.22 -8.16 13.19
C LYS A 137 7.64 -8.89 11.92
N ILE A 138 6.80 -8.89 10.89
CA ILE A 138 7.04 -9.61 9.63
C ILE A 138 7.76 -8.67 8.67
N SER A 139 8.80 -9.16 8.00
CA SER A 139 9.54 -8.46 6.94
C SER A 139 9.57 -9.33 5.69
N TYR A 140 9.33 -8.73 4.54
CA TYR A 140 9.42 -9.40 3.24
C TYR A 140 10.20 -8.53 2.23
N PRO A 141 10.89 -9.14 1.25
CA PRO A 141 11.37 -8.42 0.08
C PRO A 141 10.20 -7.72 -0.60
N ALA A 142 10.44 -6.49 -1.05
CA ALA A 142 9.36 -5.65 -1.56
C ALA A 142 9.80 -4.64 -2.62
N LEU A 143 8.82 -4.24 -3.41
CA LEU A 143 8.92 -3.12 -4.34
C LEU A 143 8.10 -1.95 -3.81
N ALA A 144 8.62 -0.74 -3.94
CA ALA A 144 7.83 0.49 -3.83
C ALA A 144 7.66 1.08 -5.23
N ILE A 145 6.41 1.16 -5.68
CA ILE A 145 6.05 1.64 -7.01
C ILE A 145 5.24 2.93 -6.83
N THR A 146 5.86 4.06 -7.16
CA THR A 146 5.16 5.35 -7.19
C THR A 146 4.62 5.56 -8.60
N TYR A 147 3.32 5.82 -8.73
CA TYR A 147 2.65 6.01 -10.01
C TYR A 147 1.71 7.22 -9.95
N GLN A 148 1.37 7.75 -11.13
CA GLN A 148 0.36 8.79 -11.28
C GLN A 148 -1.03 8.16 -11.30
N ARG A 149 -1.90 8.61 -10.40
CA ARG A 149 -3.31 8.22 -10.36
C ARG A 149 -4.18 9.41 -10.75
N HIS A 150 -5.01 9.20 -11.75
CA HIS A 150 -6.04 10.17 -12.14
C HIS A 150 -7.29 9.99 -11.27
N ILE A 151 -7.69 11.04 -10.55
CA ILE A 151 -8.91 11.06 -9.75
C ILE A 151 -9.95 11.89 -10.52
N PRO A 152 -11.01 11.27 -11.06
CA PRO A 152 -12.03 12.00 -11.80
C PRO A 152 -12.84 12.89 -10.87
N LYS A 153 -13.42 13.96 -11.42
CA LYS A 153 -14.29 14.87 -10.68
C LYS A 153 -15.47 14.11 -10.06
N ARG A 154 -15.66 14.23 -8.75
CA ARG A 154 -16.81 13.67 -8.02
C ARG A 154 -17.62 14.78 -7.35
N GLY A 155 -18.74 15.13 -7.98
CA GLY A 155 -19.62 16.19 -7.48
C GLY A 155 -19.02 17.60 -7.60
N ARG A 156 -19.63 18.56 -6.90
CA ARG A 156 -19.29 19.99 -7.03
C ARG A 156 -17.99 20.37 -6.33
N PHE A 157 -17.62 19.65 -5.27
CA PHE A 157 -16.51 20.02 -4.37
C PHE A 157 -15.24 19.17 -4.53
N GLN A 158 -15.25 18.10 -5.33
CA GLN A 158 -14.05 17.29 -5.59
C GLN A 158 -13.64 17.49 -7.05
N PRO A 159 -12.74 18.46 -7.33
CA PRO A 159 -12.24 18.65 -8.68
C PRO A 159 -11.41 17.45 -9.13
N GLU A 160 -11.30 17.33 -10.44
CA GLU A 160 -10.38 16.41 -11.09
C GLU A 160 -8.94 16.75 -10.71
N ARG A 161 -8.15 15.73 -10.35
CA ARG A 161 -6.75 15.92 -9.97
C ARG A 161 -5.93 14.68 -10.27
N THR A 162 -4.67 14.89 -10.63
CA THR A 162 -3.66 13.84 -10.73
C THR A 162 -2.81 13.87 -9.47
N VAL A 163 -2.66 12.72 -8.81
CA VAL A 163 -1.86 12.58 -7.59
C VAL A 163 -0.80 11.50 -7.79
N HIS A 164 0.35 11.66 -7.15
CA HIS A 164 1.35 10.60 -7.06
C HIS A 164 1.04 9.73 -5.85
N GLU A 165 0.88 8.43 -6.08
CA GLU A 165 0.62 7.45 -5.04
C GLU A 165 1.68 6.37 -5.09
N THR A 166 2.10 5.90 -3.92
CA THR A 166 3.00 4.76 -3.80
C THR A 166 2.21 3.53 -3.36
N VAL A 167 2.33 2.45 -4.13
CA VAL A 167 1.96 1.11 -3.69
C VAL A 167 3.22 0.36 -3.28
N TYR A 168 3.14 -0.30 -2.12
CA TYR A 168 4.15 -1.24 -1.68
C TYR A 168 3.70 -2.66 -1.99
N VAL A 169 4.59 -3.44 -2.60
CA VAL A 169 4.35 -4.82 -3.02
C VAL A 169 5.35 -5.71 -2.31
N ALA A 170 4.92 -6.42 -1.28
CA ALA A 170 5.71 -7.41 -0.57
C ALA A 170 5.47 -8.79 -1.16
N VAL A 171 6.54 -9.57 -1.33
CA VAL A 171 6.49 -10.92 -1.91
C VAL A 171 7.11 -11.93 -0.96
N ALA A 172 6.65 -13.18 -1.01
CA ALA A 172 7.15 -14.23 -0.13
C ALA A 172 8.61 -14.59 -0.45
N THR A 173 9.01 -14.50 -1.72
CA THR A 173 10.35 -14.86 -2.20
C THR A 173 10.99 -13.72 -2.97
N VAL A 174 12.33 -13.66 -2.93
CA VAL A 174 13.11 -12.69 -3.72
C VAL A 174 12.94 -12.95 -5.23
N ASP A 175 12.80 -14.21 -5.64
CA ASP A 175 12.59 -14.58 -7.04
C ASP A 175 11.29 -14.00 -7.61
N ASP A 176 10.19 -14.12 -6.87
CA ASP A 176 8.91 -13.51 -7.25
C ASP A 176 9.03 -11.99 -7.42
N GLY A 177 9.75 -11.34 -6.50
CA GLY A 177 10.00 -9.90 -6.58
C GLY A 177 10.87 -9.52 -7.77
N ASN A 178 11.89 -10.33 -8.07
CA ASN A 178 12.73 -10.16 -9.25
C ASN A 178 11.94 -10.32 -10.54
N ARG A 179 11.01 -11.28 -10.61
CA ARG A 179 10.13 -11.47 -11.78
C ARG A 179 9.22 -10.27 -12.01
N ILE A 180 8.61 -9.74 -10.95
CA ILE A 180 7.81 -8.50 -11.04
C ILE A 180 8.69 -7.34 -11.50
N MET A 181 9.87 -7.16 -10.87
CA MET A 181 10.81 -6.09 -11.18
C MET A 181 11.28 -6.15 -12.64
N ALA A 182 11.73 -7.32 -13.10
CA ALA A 182 12.21 -7.53 -14.46
C ALA A 182 11.15 -7.21 -15.50
N ASN A 183 9.88 -7.52 -15.20
CA ASN A 183 8.75 -7.17 -16.05
C ASN A 183 8.47 -5.67 -16.08
N LEU A 184 8.50 -4.99 -14.93
CA LEU A 184 8.33 -3.53 -14.88
C LEU A 184 9.45 -2.79 -15.62
N LEU A 185 10.70 -3.26 -15.48
CA LEU A 185 11.84 -2.72 -16.22
C LEU A 185 11.74 -2.96 -17.72
N TYR A 186 11.23 -4.12 -18.13
CA TYR A 186 11.02 -4.44 -19.54
C TYR A 186 10.04 -3.45 -20.19
N GLU A 187 8.97 -3.11 -19.50
CA GLU A 187 7.98 -2.16 -20.00
C GLU A 187 8.47 -0.70 -19.98
N ASP A 188 9.27 -0.31 -18.97
CA ASP A 188 9.89 1.03 -18.90
C ASP A 188 10.82 1.29 -20.09
N ILE A 189 11.60 0.27 -20.49
CA ILE A 189 12.48 0.36 -21.67
C ILE A 189 11.68 0.50 -22.97
N LEU A 190 10.53 -0.19 -23.08
CA LEU A 190 9.71 -0.18 -24.29
C LEU A 190 8.83 1.06 -24.44
N GLN A 191 8.51 1.74 -23.34
CA GLN A 191 7.71 2.96 -23.33
C GLN A 191 8.51 4.10 -22.70
N PRO A 192 9.61 4.55 -23.35
CA PRO A 192 10.37 5.69 -22.84
C PRO A 192 9.41 6.88 -22.73
N LYS A 193 9.28 7.41 -21.52
CA LYS A 193 8.39 8.52 -21.22
C LYS A 193 8.66 9.68 -22.18
N ASN A 194 7.63 10.10 -22.89
CA ASN A 194 7.70 11.20 -23.83
C ASN A 194 7.82 12.52 -23.03
N GLY A 195 9.04 12.91 -22.70
CA GLY A 195 9.38 14.16 -22.01
C GLY A 195 9.47 14.05 -20.48
N ASP A 196 10.63 14.45 -19.97
CA ASP A 196 10.98 14.73 -18.57
C ASP A 196 11.38 13.59 -17.59
N ARG A 197 12.72 13.45 -17.50
CA ARG A 197 13.60 13.16 -16.35
C ARG A 197 13.06 12.23 -15.24
N HIS A 198 13.47 10.96 -15.31
CA HIS A 198 13.65 10.13 -14.12
C HIS A 198 15.09 10.22 -13.60
N GLN A 199 15.24 10.82 -12.42
CA GLN A 199 16.35 10.51 -11.55
C GLN A 199 16.08 9.13 -10.95
N LEU A 200 16.74 8.11 -11.46
CA LEU A 200 16.97 6.88 -10.71
C LEU A 200 17.68 7.30 -9.41
N VAL A 201 16.96 7.31 -8.29
CA VAL A 201 17.55 7.60 -6.98
C VAL A 201 18.48 6.43 -6.65
N ARG A 202 19.76 6.55 -7.02
CA ARG A 202 20.82 5.73 -6.45
C ARG A 202 20.96 6.12 -4.97
N PRO A 203 21.01 5.16 -4.04
CA PRO A 203 21.47 5.46 -2.70
C PRO A 203 22.94 5.90 -2.79
N GLU A 204 23.27 7.03 -2.16
CA GLU A 204 24.63 7.42 -1.80
C GLU A 204 25.17 6.54 -0.66
#